data_AF-A0A3P6QG74-F1
#
_entry.id   AF-A0A3P6QG74-F1
#
_cell.length_a   1.000
_cell.length_b   1.000
_cell.length_c   1.000
_cell.angle_alpha   90.00
_cell.angle_beta   90.00
_cell.angle_gamma   90.00
#
_symmetry.space_group_name_H-M   'P 1'
#
loop_
_entity.id
_entity.type
_entity.pdbx_description
1 polymer ?
#
loop_
_entity_poly.entity_id
_entity_poly.type
_entity_poly.pdbx_seq_one_letter_code
_entity_poly.pdbx_strand_id
1 'polypeptide(L)'
;MLHLIADDNLLNEHSFDIPAFPKLKTLSLDVNRVRDVPTLLYNLRRSCPNLTSLSIIGNPGWTVVCNRSSRLNKQYRNAALDMLPLLQSLDAKTTFKQPERCELYDSDPVHTPPNKIEGMDCAFTVLVTRSYTCENHIPLR
;
A
#
# COMPACT_ATOMS: atom_id res chain seq x y z
N MET A 1 19.07 -8.30 1.71
CA MET A 1 17.64 -8.37 2.06
C MET A 1 16.87 -7.56 1.02
N LEU A 2 15.87 -8.17 0.38
CA LEU A 2 15.04 -7.52 -0.65
C LEU A 2 13.74 -6.97 -0.05
N HIS A 3 13.20 -7.63 0.96
CA HIS A 3 11.92 -7.30 1.58
C HIS A 3 12.10 -7.24 3.10
N LEU A 4 11.53 -6.22 3.74
CA LEU A 4 11.47 -6.05 5.19
C LEU A 4 10.03 -5.80 5.60
N ILE A 5 9.50 -6.69 6.43
CA ILE A 5 8.19 -6.57 7.05
C ILE A 5 8.43 -6.30 8.53
N ALA A 6 8.07 -5.11 8.99
CA ALA A 6 8.30 -4.65 10.35
C ALA A 6 7.00 -4.08 10.94
N ASP A 7 5.90 -4.77 10.66
CA ASP A 7 4.55 -4.40 11.11
C ASP A 7 4.38 -4.62 12.62
N ASP A 8 3.40 -3.94 13.22
CA ASP A 8 3.00 -4.07 14.64
C ASP A 8 4.18 -3.93 15.62
N ASN A 9 4.99 -2.90 15.39
CA ASN A 9 6.13 -2.54 16.22
C ASN A 9 5.99 -1.11 16.75
N LEU A 10 7.01 -0.64 17.47
CA LEU A 10 7.05 0.72 18.03
C LEU A 10 7.85 1.69 17.15
N LEU A 11 8.01 1.39 15.86
CA LEU A 11 8.83 2.19 14.95
C LEU A 11 8.18 3.54 14.70
N ASN A 12 9.02 4.57 14.57
CA ASN A 12 8.62 5.93 14.24
C ASN A 12 9.40 6.42 13.03
N GLU A 13 9.10 7.64 12.58
CA GLU A 13 9.76 8.30 11.46
C GLU A 13 11.30 8.32 11.55
N HIS A 14 11.88 8.32 12.76
CA HIS A 14 13.33 8.35 12.99
C HIS A 14 13.97 6.96 13.05
N SER A 15 13.19 5.89 13.14
CA SER A 15 13.72 4.51 13.16
C SER A 15 14.47 4.13 11.88
N PHE A 16 14.29 4.92 10.81
CA PHE A 16 14.97 4.74 9.51
C PHE A 16 16.12 5.71 9.27
N ASP A 17 16.53 6.51 10.27
CA ASP A 17 17.76 7.31 10.22
C ASP A 17 18.97 6.45 10.60
N ILE A 18 19.18 5.38 9.83
CA ILE A 18 20.18 4.32 10.06
C ILE A 18 20.95 4.05 8.74
N PRO A 19 22.03 3.23 8.76
CA PRO A 19 22.84 2.98 7.57
C PRO A 19 22.01 2.48 6.38
N ALA A 20 22.43 2.86 5.17
CA ALA A 20 21.65 2.59 3.96
C ALA A 20 21.39 1.09 3.74
N PHE A 21 20.16 0.77 3.35
CA PHE A 21 19.70 -0.49 2.79
C PHE A 21 19.52 -0.38 1.27
N PRO A 22 20.60 -0.27 0.48
CA PRO A 22 20.53 -0.04 -0.96
C PRO A 22 19.88 -1.20 -1.73
N LYS A 23 19.76 -2.38 -1.12
CA LYS A 23 19.13 -3.55 -1.75
C LYS A 23 17.65 -3.72 -1.39
N LEU A 24 17.11 -2.90 -0.48
CA LEU A 24 15.74 -3.02 -0.04
C LEU A 24 14.78 -2.53 -1.12
N LYS A 25 13.77 -3.36 -1.42
CA LYS A 25 12.75 -3.14 -2.45
C LYS A 25 11.37 -2.99 -1.82
N THR A 26 11.04 -3.79 -0.83
CA THR A 26 9.75 -3.72 -0.13
C THR A 26 9.95 -3.41 1.34
N LEU A 27 9.16 -2.48 1.84
CA LEU A 27 9.08 -2.12 3.25
C LEU A 27 7.62 -2.06 3.69
N SER A 28 7.28 -2.84 4.71
CA SER A 28 5.99 -2.75 5.40
C SER A 28 6.22 -2.28 6.84
N LEU A 29 5.49 -1.25 7.23
CA LEU A 29 5.52 -0.62 8.55
C LEU A 29 4.11 -0.45 9.10
N ASP A 30 3.22 -1.36 8.77
CA ASP A 30 1.82 -1.25 9.16
C ASP A 30 1.71 -1.31 10.70
N VAL A 31 0.72 -0.62 11.25
CA VAL A 31 0.40 -0.60 12.69
C VAL A 31 1.61 -0.22 13.56
N ASN A 32 2.39 0.76 13.13
CA ASN A 32 3.51 1.33 13.90
C ASN A 32 3.14 2.71 14.51
N ARG A 33 4.15 3.48 14.95
CA ARG A 33 4.00 4.78 15.61
C ARG A 33 4.44 5.96 14.76
N VAL A 34 4.44 5.84 13.43
CA VAL A 34 4.79 6.93 12.52
C VAL A 34 3.75 8.03 12.61
N ARG A 35 4.17 9.25 12.98
CA ARG A 35 3.28 10.43 13.04
C ARG A 35 3.56 11.40 11.91
N ASP A 36 4.84 11.62 11.62
CA ASP A 36 5.30 12.52 10.58
C ASP A 36 5.70 11.74 9.32
N VAL A 37 4.74 11.60 8.41
CA VAL A 37 4.92 10.90 7.13
C VAL A 37 5.95 11.59 6.22
N PRO A 38 5.94 12.93 6.03
CA PRO A 38 7.02 13.63 5.32
C PRO A 38 8.42 13.31 5.84
N THR A 39 8.63 13.32 7.15
CA THR A 39 9.93 12.99 7.76
C THR A 39 10.32 11.54 7.50
N LEU A 40 9.37 10.59 7.61
CA LEU A 40 9.62 9.20 7.23
C LEU A 40 10.08 9.08 5.77
N LEU A 41 9.36 9.70 4.82
CA LEU A 41 9.69 9.63 3.39
C LEU A 41 11.08 10.21 3.10
N TYR A 42 11.45 11.30 3.77
CA TYR A 42 12.79 11.88 3.68
C TYR A 42 13.88 10.90 4.14
N ASN A 43 13.66 10.23 5.28
CA ASN A 43 14.59 9.24 5.82
C ASN A 43 14.68 8.01 4.89
N LEU A 44 13.55 7.52 4.38
CA LEU A 44 13.51 6.40 3.44
C LEU A 44 14.20 6.71 2.11
N ARG A 45 14.13 7.95 1.61
CA ARG A 45 14.87 8.36 0.42
C ARG A 45 16.40 8.22 0.61
N ARG A 46 16.90 8.56 1.80
CA ARG A 46 18.33 8.46 2.13
C ARG A 46 18.74 7.02 2.38
N SER A 47 17.97 6.29 3.18
CA SER A 47 18.32 4.97 3.68
C SER A 47 17.94 3.85 2.72
N CYS A 48 16.86 4.00 1.96
CA CYS A 48 16.30 2.96 1.08
C CYS A 48 16.07 3.50 -0.35
N PRO A 49 17.13 3.93 -1.07
CA PRO A 49 16.98 4.63 -2.35
C PRO A 49 16.35 3.79 -3.47
N ASN A 50 16.34 2.47 -3.31
CA ASN A 50 15.88 1.51 -4.31
C ASN A 50 14.49 0.94 -4.04
N LEU A 51 13.76 1.53 -3.08
CA LEU A 51 12.44 1.06 -2.65
C LEU A 51 11.41 1.14 -3.77
N THR A 52 10.70 0.04 -3.99
CA THR A 52 9.63 -0.10 -4.99
C THR A 52 8.26 -0.30 -4.35
N SER A 53 8.19 -0.70 -3.08
CA SER A 53 6.93 -0.88 -2.37
C SER A 53 7.03 -0.42 -0.92
N LEU A 54 6.05 0.40 -0.50
CA LEU A 54 5.93 0.92 0.87
C LEU A 54 4.49 0.70 1.38
N SER A 55 4.35 0.27 2.63
CA SER A 55 3.07 0.26 3.36
C SER A 55 3.25 0.89 4.74
N ILE A 56 2.35 1.80 5.11
CA ILE A 56 2.33 2.45 6.44
C ILE A 56 0.90 2.47 7.03
N ILE A 57 0.05 1.54 6.63
CA ILE A 57 -1.36 1.48 7.02
C ILE A 57 -1.48 1.36 8.54
N GLY A 58 -2.47 2.03 9.13
CA GLY A 58 -2.71 1.95 10.58
C GLY A 58 -1.75 2.79 11.44
N ASN A 59 -0.80 3.52 10.85
CA ASN A 59 0.01 4.48 11.58
C ASN A 59 -0.80 5.77 11.89
N PRO A 60 -0.52 6.47 13.01
CA PRO A 60 -1.18 7.73 13.34
C PRO A 60 -1.11 8.76 12.20
N GLY A 61 0.06 8.94 11.58
CA GLY A 61 0.25 9.84 10.44
C GLY A 61 -0.56 9.42 9.21
N TRP A 62 -0.71 8.11 8.98
CA TRP A 62 -1.53 7.56 7.89
C TRP A 62 -3.02 7.82 8.10
N THR A 63 -3.53 7.68 9.33
CA THR A 63 -4.96 7.97 9.61
C THR A 63 -5.33 9.42 9.31
N VAL A 64 -4.40 10.37 9.50
CA VAL A 64 -4.60 11.79 9.15
C VAL A 64 -4.76 11.99 7.64
N VAL A 65 -4.00 11.26 6.81
CA VAL A 65 -4.10 11.40 5.34
C VAL A 65 -5.22 10.57 4.72
N CYS A 66 -5.59 9.43 5.30
CA CYS A 66 -6.68 8.59 4.78
C CYS A 66 -8.07 9.03 5.23
N ASN A 67 -8.26 9.52 6.46
CA ASN A 67 -9.59 9.82 7.00
C ASN A 67 -10.11 11.22 6.61
N ARG A 68 -9.23 12.15 6.21
CA ARG A 68 -9.60 13.57 6.15
C ARG A 68 -10.04 14.10 4.79
N SER A 69 -9.58 13.57 3.65
CA SER A 69 -10.12 13.89 2.31
C SER A 69 -9.37 13.19 1.17
N SER A 70 -10.00 13.09 0.00
CA SER A 70 -9.36 12.67 -1.26
C SER A 70 -8.19 13.58 -1.67
N ARG A 71 -8.18 14.86 -1.25
CA ARG A 71 -7.10 15.81 -1.52
C ARG A 71 -5.83 15.49 -0.74
N LEU A 72 -5.95 15.22 0.57
CA LEU A 72 -4.79 14.89 1.42
C LEU A 72 -4.18 13.56 1.02
N ASN A 73 -5.02 12.57 0.68
CA ASN A 73 -4.56 11.30 0.14
C ASN A 73 -3.75 11.49 -1.17
N LYS A 74 -4.24 12.32 -2.10
CA LYS A 74 -3.52 12.68 -3.33
C LYS A 74 -2.19 13.38 -3.05
N GLN A 75 -2.17 14.34 -2.12
CA GLN A 75 -0.95 15.06 -1.74
C GLN A 75 0.10 14.11 -1.14
N TYR A 76 -0.31 13.22 -0.25
CA TYR A 76 0.54 12.18 0.31
C TYR A 76 1.13 11.28 -0.78
N ARG A 77 0.28 10.79 -1.68
CA ARG A 77 0.73 9.93 -2.79
C ARG A 77 1.72 10.63 -3.72
N ASN A 78 1.45 11.88 -4.09
CA ASN A 78 2.36 12.66 -4.91
C ASN A 78 3.70 12.89 -4.19
N ALA A 79 3.67 13.26 -2.91
CA ALA A 79 4.89 13.45 -2.12
C ALA A 79 5.72 12.15 -2.02
N ALA A 80 5.07 11.00 -1.83
CA ALA A 80 5.75 9.71 -1.81
C ALA A 80 6.44 9.39 -3.15
N LEU A 81 5.78 9.67 -4.28
CA LEU A 81 6.34 9.47 -5.62
C LEU A 81 7.48 10.43 -5.94
N ASP A 82 7.36 11.69 -5.52
CA ASP A 82 8.39 12.71 -5.73
C ASP A 82 9.66 12.40 -4.91
N MET A 83 9.51 11.85 -3.71
CA MET A 83 10.63 11.50 -2.83
C MET A 83 11.24 10.13 -3.14
N LEU A 84 10.44 9.17 -3.60
CA LEU A 84 10.84 7.80 -3.87
C LEU A 84 10.59 7.47 -5.36
N PRO A 85 11.53 7.82 -6.27
CA PRO A 85 11.28 7.80 -7.71
C PRO A 85 11.07 6.39 -8.29
N LEU A 86 11.49 5.34 -7.58
CA LEU A 86 11.33 3.94 -7.99
C LEU A 86 10.08 3.29 -7.39
N LEU A 87 9.26 4.04 -6.66
CA LEU A 87 8.10 3.52 -5.96
C LEU A 87 6.98 3.11 -6.93
N GLN A 88 6.68 1.82 -6.94
CA GLN A 88 5.68 1.16 -7.80
C GLN A 88 4.38 0.82 -7.06
N SER A 89 4.42 0.74 -5.73
CA SER A 89 3.26 0.41 -4.89
C SER A 89 3.31 1.17 -3.56
N LEU A 90 2.18 1.73 -3.17
CA LEU A 90 2.00 2.45 -1.91
C LEU A 90 0.72 1.98 -1.22
N ASP A 91 0.82 1.48 0.01
CA ASP A 91 -0.31 1.00 0.83
C ASP A 91 -1.17 -0.02 0.06
N ALA A 92 -0.52 -1.00 -0.58
CA ALA A 92 -1.09 -2.00 -1.47
C ALA A 92 -1.79 -1.46 -2.75
N LYS A 93 -1.67 -0.16 -3.05
CA LYS A 93 -2.16 0.45 -4.30
C LYS A 93 -1.01 0.69 -5.27
N THR A 94 -1.09 0.06 -6.44
CA THR A 94 -0.13 0.26 -7.53
C THR A 94 -0.06 1.73 -7.93
N THR A 95 1.15 2.26 -8.13
CA THR A 95 1.40 3.68 -8.45
C THR A 95 1.31 4.00 -9.93
N PHE A 96 1.47 2.98 -10.79
CA PHE A 96 1.18 3.10 -12.20
C PHE A 96 -0.26 3.57 -12.42
N LYS A 97 -0.44 4.59 -13.28
CA LYS A 97 -1.72 4.76 -13.95
C LYS A 97 -1.95 3.45 -14.70
N GLN A 98 -2.99 2.69 -14.31
CA GLN A 98 -3.47 1.65 -15.21
C GLN A 98 -3.72 2.34 -16.56
N PRO A 99 -3.21 1.83 -17.70
CA PRO A 99 -3.77 2.25 -18.97
C PRO A 99 -5.27 2.03 -18.85
N GLU A 100 -6.05 3.07 -19.14
CA GLU A 100 -7.50 2.97 -19.16
C GLU A 100 -7.85 1.71 -19.93
N ARG A 101 -8.62 0.84 -19.27
CA ARG A 101 -9.08 -0.45 -19.75
C ARG A 101 -9.32 -0.36 -21.25
N CYS A 102 -8.55 -1.09 -22.07
CA CYS A 102 -8.96 -1.36 -23.44
C CYS A 102 -10.24 -2.20 -23.34
N GLU A 103 -11.38 -1.53 -23.20
CA GLU A 103 -12.66 -2.12 -23.49
C GLU A 103 -12.68 -2.32 -25.00
N LEU A 104 -12.31 -3.54 -25.42
CA LEU A 104 -12.69 -4.06 -26.72
C LEU A 104 -14.22 -4.06 -26.74
N TYR A 105 -14.77 -3.06 -27.40
CA TYR A 105 -16.17 -2.98 -27.78
C TYR A 105 -16.41 -4.06 -28.85
N ASP A 106 -17.05 -5.16 -28.46
CA ASP A 106 -17.86 -5.93 -29.39
C ASP A 106 -19.32 -5.43 -29.24
N SER A 107 -19.87 -5.03 -30.38
CA SER A 107 -21.12 -4.30 -30.62
C SER A 107 -22.39 -4.98 -30.04
N ASP A 108 -23.19 -4.26 -29.23
CA ASP A 108 -24.57 -3.75 -29.50
C ASP A 108 -25.70 -4.52 -28.74
N PRO A 109 -26.92 -3.97 -28.52
CA PRO A 109 -27.25 -2.99 -27.48
C PRO A 109 -28.48 -3.40 -26.61
N VAL A 110 -28.89 -2.49 -25.70
CA VAL A 110 -30.24 -2.40 -25.06
C VAL A 110 -30.44 -3.19 -23.74
N HIS A 111 -30.21 -2.51 -22.60
CA HIS A 111 -31.23 -2.24 -21.57
C HIS A 111 -30.70 -1.28 -20.48
N THR A 112 -31.44 -0.21 -20.22
CA THR A 112 -31.39 0.62 -19.00
C THR A 112 -32.80 0.66 -18.41
N PRO A 113 -33.00 1.04 -17.12
CA PRO A 113 -32.28 0.77 -15.88
C PRO A 113 -33.29 0.24 -14.80
N PRO A 114 -33.00 0.18 -13.47
CA PRO A 114 -33.17 1.39 -12.64
C PRO A 114 -32.23 1.52 -11.40
N ASN A 115 -32.02 2.79 -11.02
CA ASN A 115 -31.85 3.33 -9.67
C ASN A 115 -30.79 2.77 -8.68
N LYS A 116 -29.79 3.63 -8.46
CA LYS A 116 -29.41 4.24 -7.16
C LYS A 116 -29.09 3.30 -5.98
N ILE A 117 -27.80 3.19 -5.66
CA ILE A 117 -27.31 3.16 -4.28
C ILE A 117 -26.18 4.21 -4.17
N GLU A 118 -26.51 5.36 -3.59
CA GLU A 118 -25.50 6.26 -3.03
C GLU A 118 -24.95 5.60 -1.75
N GLY A 119 -23.62 5.53 -1.64
CA GLY A 119 -22.95 5.26 -0.36
C GLY A 119 -22.23 3.91 -0.26
N MET A 120 -21.07 3.80 -0.90
CA MET A 120 -20.00 2.88 -0.50
C MET A 120 -18.76 3.23 -1.32
N ASP A 121 -17.61 3.44 -0.67
CA ASP A 121 -16.30 2.95 -1.15
C ASP A 121 -15.15 3.38 -0.23
N CYS A 122 -15.09 2.72 0.92
CA CYS A 122 -13.85 2.44 1.63
C CYS A 122 -13.85 0.96 2.05
N ALA A 123 -14.06 0.06 1.10
CA ALA A 123 -13.86 -1.37 1.32
C ALA A 123 -13.31 -2.01 0.05
N PHE A 124 -12.02 -1.81 -0.21
CA PHE A 124 -11.30 -2.72 -1.09
C PHE A 124 -11.07 -4.01 -0.31
N THR A 125 -12.00 -4.95 -0.47
CA THR A 125 -11.76 -6.37 -0.18
C THR A 125 -10.73 -6.86 -1.17
N VAL A 126 -9.46 -6.94 -0.74
CA VAL A 126 -8.45 -7.73 -1.43
C VAL A 126 -8.47 -9.13 -0.83
N LEU A 127 -8.84 -10.09 -1.67
CA LEU A 127 -8.75 -11.53 -1.48
C LEU A 127 -7.39 -11.91 -0.86
N VAL A 128 -7.41 -12.47 0.36
CA VAL A 128 -6.30 -13.32 0.81
C VAL A 128 -6.49 -14.69 0.18
N THR A 129 -5.41 -15.12 -0.46
CA THR A 129 -5.22 -16.28 -1.32
C THR A 129 -5.53 -17.64 -0.68
N ARG A 130 -6.01 -18.53 -1.56
CA ARG A 130 -6.10 -20.00 -1.42
C ARG A 130 -4.92 -20.61 -0.67
N SER A 131 -5.21 -21.36 0.38
CA SER A 131 -4.33 -22.37 0.97
C SER A 131 -4.50 -23.71 0.24
N TYR A 132 -3.42 -24.29 -0.28
CA TYR A 132 -3.30 -25.70 -0.65
C TYR A 132 -1.99 -26.23 -0.03
N THR A 133 -2.07 -26.99 1.09
CA THR A 133 -1.91 -28.47 1.24
C THR A 133 -0.46 -28.96 1.02
N CYS A 134 0.20 -29.79 1.84
CA CYS A 134 -0.18 -30.99 2.60
C CYS A 134 0.81 -31.22 3.77
N GLU A 135 0.46 -32.02 4.78
CA GLU A 135 1.14 -33.30 5.09
C GLU A 135 0.48 -34.06 6.27
N ASN A 136 -0.04 -35.24 5.91
CA ASN A 136 0.05 -36.54 6.60
C ASN A 136 -0.59 -36.77 7.99
N HIS A 137 -1.70 -37.52 7.95
CA HIS A 137 -2.04 -38.72 8.74
C HIS A 137 -1.18 -39.05 9.97
N ILE A 138 -1.84 -39.25 11.12
CA ILE A 138 -1.96 -40.53 11.87
C ILE A 138 -3.19 -40.40 12.82
N PRO A 139 -4.15 -41.33 12.82
CA PRO A 139 -5.15 -41.44 13.89
C PRO A 139 -4.61 -42.33 15.03
N LEU A 140 -5.06 -42.08 16.27
CA LEU A 140 -5.09 -42.95 17.47
C LEU A 140 -5.37 -41.98 18.64
N ARG A 141 -6.37 -42.13 19.50
CA ARG A 141 -7.09 -43.29 20.00
C ARG A 141 -8.38 -42.82 20.65
#